data_AF-A0A4Z0LAY8-F1
#
_entry.id   AF-A0A4Z0LAY8-F1
#
_cell.length_a   1.000
_cell.length_b   1.000
_cell.length_c   1.000
_cell.angle_alpha   90.00
_cell.angle_beta   90.00
_cell.angle_gamma   90.00
#
_symmetry.space_group_name_H-M   'P 1'
#
loop_
_entity.id
_entity.type
_entity.pdbx_description
1 polymer ?
#
loop_
_entity_poly.entity_id
_entity_poly.type
_entity_poly.pdbx_seq_one_letter_code
_entity_poly.pdbx_strand_id
1 'polypeptide(L)'
;MPENYDLEIENSTKNSILKNADIFDFRGLPIEEHFEGLYKFCRENLDINSKKENISPNIFLYTNSFEINAKAGFVNGQNVILINLGLMKNCLSNYSQNKKLNEFVENKFPDLIKKLDNPMSYLAFQLTTQFTYYHELAHLFQFCKKKNEIELQERKTDDKYDLVKHKLEINADTYASIAIATHLQQYIDKILGNEIDQKTATATIKILGACLLNYVINFSDKAEIYIDNYSHPHPFLRLLNIILNISNHIENMPNLREKNITLNGSEIFKSILEFYQELEDNGIFPTKFSDLVYKTEAFYNEILKYMNEILNFDSTDYEDAMEVWNKHII
;
A
#
# COMPACT_ATOMS: atom_id res chain seq x y z
N MET A 1 25.59 8.61 -0.12
CA MET A 1 25.12 10.01 0.00
C MET A 1 23.71 10.00 -0.54
N PRO A 2 22.68 10.47 0.18
CA PRO A 2 21.33 10.41 -0.36
C PRO A 2 21.30 11.23 -1.64
N GLU A 3 20.90 10.61 -2.75
CA GLU A 3 20.78 11.27 -4.04
C GLU A 3 19.82 12.45 -3.88
N ASN A 4 20.30 13.65 -4.20
CA ASN A 4 19.51 14.86 -4.17
C ASN A 4 18.38 14.72 -5.21
N TYR A 5 17.15 15.06 -4.83
CA TYR A 5 15.98 15.05 -5.73
C TYR A 5 16.23 15.84 -7.03
N ASP A 6 17.15 16.82 -7.02
CA ASP A 6 17.65 17.48 -8.24
C ASP A 6 18.17 16.51 -9.30
N LEU A 7 18.88 15.46 -8.89
CA LEU A 7 19.45 14.47 -9.80
C LEU A 7 18.35 13.63 -10.45
N GLU A 8 17.30 13.30 -9.71
CA GLU A 8 16.12 12.60 -10.25
C GLU A 8 15.40 13.48 -11.29
N ILE A 9 15.25 14.78 -11.02
CA ILE A 9 14.67 15.77 -11.95
C ILE A 9 15.54 15.88 -13.22
N GLU A 10 16.86 15.98 -13.06
CA GLU A 10 17.81 16.07 -14.17
C GLU A 10 17.76 14.79 -15.02
N ASN A 11 17.82 13.62 -14.39
CA ASN A 11 17.78 12.32 -15.05
C ASN A 11 16.46 12.13 -15.80
N SER A 12 15.34 12.50 -15.20
CA SER A 12 14.03 12.44 -15.85
C SER A 12 13.96 13.33 -17.10
N THR A 13 14.43 14.57 -17.00
CA THR A 13 14.45 15.51 -18.13
C THR A 13 15.38 15.00 -19.23
N LYS A 14 16.57 14.52 -18.87
CA LYS A 14 17.57 13.99 -19.81
C LYS A 14 17.09 12.74 -20.55
N ASN A 15 16.38 11.85 -19.87
CA ASN A 15 15.84 10.61 -20.45
C ASN A 15 14.40 10.78 -20.99
N SER A 16 13.89 12.01 -21.05
CA SER A 16 12.55 12.32 -21.55
C SER A 16 11.43 11.54 -20.86
N ILE A 17 11.54 11.34 -19.53
CA ILE A 17 10.52 10.66 -18.73
C ILE A 17 9.36 11.60 -18.42
N LEU A 18 9.68 12.75 -17.82
CA LEU A 18 8.74 13.86 -17.60
C LEU A 18 9.40 15.17 -18.03
N LYS A 19 8.57 16.14 -18.43
CA LYS A 19 9.04 17.52 -18.57
C LYS A 19 9.16 18.15 -17.19
N ASN A 20 10.09 19.07 -17.01
CA ASN A 20 10.29 19.76 -15.73
C ASN A 20 8.99 20.40 -15.18
N ALA A 21 8.15 20.98 -16.06
CA ALA A 21 6.86 21.55 -15.68
C ALA A 21 5.85 20.54 -15.12
N ASP A 22 6.02 19.24 -15.39
CA ASP A 22 5.14 18.17 -14.93
C ASP A 22 5.65 17.52 -13.62
N ILE A 23 6.87 17.86 -13.19
CA ILE A 23 7.48 17.35 -11.96
C ILE A 23 7.12 18.27 -10.79
N PHE A 24 6.63 17.67 -9.70
CA PHE A 24 6.37 18.38 -8.47
C PHE A 24 7.65 18.50 -7.64
N ASP A 25 8.09 19.72 -7.43
CA ASP A 25 9.16 20.06 -6.49
C ASP A 25 8.55 20.48 -5.15
N PHE A 26 8.74 19.63 -4.14
CA PHE A 26 8.16 19.80 -2.82
C PHE A 26 8.98 20.72 -1.90
N ARG A 27 10.21 21.10 -2.31
CA ARG A 27 11.17 21.81 -1.45
C ARG A 27 10.75 23.26 -1.22
N GLY A 28 10.94 23.74 0.00
CA GLY A 28 10.49 25.06 0.47
C GLY A 28 9.00 25.15 0.78
N LEU A 29 8.24 24.05 0.67
CA LEU A 29 6.80 24.03 0.95
C LEU A 29 6.51 23.55 2.38
N PRO A 30 5.37 23.94 2.99
CA PRO A 30 5.00 23.47 4.33
C PRO A 30 4.84 21.95 4.49
N ILE A 31 4.73 21.22 3.39
CA ILE A 31 4.57 19.76 3.33
C ILE A 31 5.87 19.03 2.95
N GLU A 32 6.99 19.75 2.88
CA GLU A 32 8.29 19.24 2.45
C GLU A 32 8.71 17.98 3.22
N GLU A 33 8.58 17.99 4.56
CA GLU A 33 9.01 16.88 5.42
C GLU A 33 8.35 15.55 5.05
N HIS A 34 7.06 15.57 4.70
CA HIS A 34 6.31 14.37 4.31
C HIS A 34 6.78 13.80 2.98
N PHE A 35 7.04 14.66 2.01
CA PHE A 35 7.51 14.25 0.68
C PHE A 35 8.98 13.82 0.72
N GLU A 36 9.81 14.55 1.46
CA GLU A 36 11.23 14.26 1.62
C GLU A 36 11.43 12.94 2.38
N GLY A 37 10.66 12.71 3.44
CA GLY A 37 10.69 11.47 4.21
C GLY A 37 10.35 10.24 3.36
N LEU A 38 9.26 10.32 2.58
CA LEU A 38 8.89 9.24 1.66
C LEU A 38 9.92 9.07 0.54
N TYR A 39 10.41 10.17 -0.05
CA TYR A 39 11.42 10.13 -1.11
C TYR A 39 12.69 9.41 -0.64
N LYS A 40 13.23 9.79 0.52
CA LYS A 40 14.45 9.17 1.09
C LYS A 40 14.24 7.66 1.29
N PHE A 41 13.09 7.28 1.84
CA PHE A 41 12.73 5.88 2.02
C PHE A 41 12.67 5.12 0.68
N CYS A 42 11.94 5.64 -0.30
CA CYS A 42 11.76 5.01 -1.61
C CYS A 42 13.09 4.89 -2.36
N ARG A 43 13.92 5.94 -2.33
CA ARG A 43 15.22 5.99 -3.00
C ARG A 43 16.19 4.97 -2.40
N GLU A 44 16.29 4.92 -1.07
CA GLU A 44 17.11 3.91 -0.39
C GLU A 44 16.62 2.49 -0.69
N ASN A 45 15.31 2.26 -0.68
CA ASN A 45 14.74 0.95 -0.95
C ASN A 45 14.95 0.53 -2.43
N LEU A 46 14.82 1.45 -3.38
CA LEU A 46 15.15 1.20 -4.78
C LEU A 46 16.64 0.88 -4.95
N ASP A 47 17.55 1.57 -4.27
CA ASP A 47 19.00 1.31 -4.35
C ASP A 47 19.37 -0.08 -3.82
N ILE A 48 18.69 -0.53 -2.75
CA ILE A 48 18.87 -1.87 -2.20
C ILE A 48 18.38 -2.92 -3.20
N ASN A 49 17.17 -2.76 -3.76
CA ASN A 49 16.59 -3.72 -4.67
C ASN A 49 17.30 -3.74 -6.04
N SER A 50 17.78 -2.60 -6.53
CA SER A 50 18.52 -2.48 -7.80
C SER A 50 19.85 -3.22 -7.82
N LYS A 51 20.41 -3.53 -6.65
CA LYS A 51 21.62 -4.36 -6.53
C LYS A 51 21.34 -5.84 -6.73
N LYS A 52 20.08 -6.26 -6.57
CA LYS A 52 19.66 -7.66 -6.56
C LYS A 52 18.81 -8.01 -7.77
N GLU A 53 17.99 -7.06 -8.22
CA GLU A 53 17.01 -7.23 -9.29
C GLU A 53 17.30 -6.30 -10.47
N ASN A 54 16.84 -6.68 -11.66
CA ASN A 54 17.07 -5.95 -12.92
C ASN A 54 16.16 -4.73 -13.10
N ILE A 55 16.01 -3.93 -12.04
CA ILE A 55 15.21 -2.71 -12.03
C ILE A 55 16.08 -1.45 -12.20
N SER A 56 17.35 -1.60 -12.59
CA SER A 56 18.26 -0.49 -12.90
C SER A 56 18.35 -0.28 -14.43
N PRO A 57 18.43 0.97 -14.91
CA PRO A 57 18.30 2.22 -14.15
C PRO A 57 16.84 2.46 -13.72
N ASN A 58 16.65 3.22 -12.64
CA ASN A 58 15.32 3.63 -12.17
C ASN A 58 15.26 5.07 -11.70
N ILE A 59 14.05 5.63 -11.78
CA ILE A 59 13.71 7.01 -11.41
C ILE A 59 12.47 6.98 -10.52
N PHE A 60 12.50 7.74 -9.42
CA PHE A 60 11.33 7.98 -8.58
C PHE A 60 11.03 9.47 -8.51
N LEU A 61 9.81 9.87 -8.87
CA LEU A 61 9.41 11.28 -8.92
C LEU A 61 7.98 11.51 -8.46
N TYR A 62 7.73 12.74 -8.00
CA TYR A 62 6.39 13.26 -7.81
C TYR A 62 5.92 14.05 -9.03
N THR A 63 4.65 13.91 -9.42
CA THR A 63 4.06 14.66 -10.53
C THR A 63 3.16 15.81 -10.03
N ASN A 64 3.01 16.85 -10.83
CA ASN A 64 2.09 17.97 -10.56
C ASN A 64 0.60 17.62 -10.72
N SER A 65 0.26 16.37 -11.03
CA SER A 65 -1.13 15.95 -11.20
C SER A 65 -1.89 15.98 -9.86
N PHE A 66 -3.10 16.55 -9.88
CA PHE A 66 -4.02 16.53 -8.74
C PHE A 66 -4.89 15.26 -8.67
N GLU A 67 -4.72 14.33 -9.60
CA GLU A 67 -5.40 13.04 -9.54
C GLU A 67 -4.83 12.16 -8.42
N ILE A 68 -5.70 11.40 -7.77
CA ILE A 68 -5.32 10.39 -6.77
C ILE A 68 -4.88 9.15 -7.54
N ASN A 69 -3.58 9.06 -7.84
CA ASN A 69 -3.01 7.96 -8.58
C ASN A 69 -1.49 7.84 -8.33
N ALA A 70 -0.97 6.63 -8.52
CA ALA A 70 0.44 6.35 -8.72
C ALA A 70 0.57 5.43 -9.95
N LYS A 71 1.78 5.36 -10.52
CA LYS A 71 2.08 4.44 -11.60
C LYS A 71 3.53 3.97 -11.60
N ALA A 72 3.73 2.77 -12.12
CA ALA A 72 5.03 2.19 -12.38
C ALA A 72 5.11 1.62 -13.79
N GLY A 73 6.30 1.65 -14.37
CA GLY A 73 6.50 1.17 -15.72
C GLY A 73 7.93 1.27 -16.23
N PHE A 74 8.09 0.95 -17.51
CA PHE A 74 9.33 1.09 -18.25
C PHE A 74 9.17 2.11 -19.37
N VAL A 75 9.87 3.25 -19.28
CA VAL A 75 9.74 4.39 -20.19
C VAL A 75 11.13 4.82 -20.65
N ASN A 76 11.35 4.92 -21.96
CA ASN A 76 12.62 5.39 -22.56
C ASN A 76 13.89 4.71 -21.97
N GLY A 77 13.82 3.40 -21.69
CA GLY A 77 14.95 2.66 -21.14
C GLY A 77 15.11 2.73 -19.62
N GLN A 78 14.19 3.39 -18.91
CA GLN A 78 14.21 3.59 -17.46
C GLN A 78 13.04 2.87 -16.80
N ASN A 79 13.27 2.25 -15.64
CA ASN A 79 12.18 1.88 -14.75
C ASN A 79 11.73 3.13 -14.00
N VAL A 80 10.43 3.36 -13.89
CA VAL A 80 9.93 4.63 -13.34
C VAL A 80 8.82 4.34 -12.35
N ILE A 81 8.85 5.01 -11.19
CA ILE A 81 7.72 5.13 -10.27
C ILE A 81 7.35 6.61 -10.17
N LEU A 82 6.09 6.92 -10.47
CA LEU A 82 5.55 8.28 -10.43
C LEU A 82 4.38 8.34 -9.44
N ILE A 83 4.49 9.23 -8.44
CA ILE A 83 3.42 9.48 -7.46
C ILE A 83 2.82 10.86 -7.71
N ASN A 84 1.50 10.92 -7.91
CA ASN A 84 0.85 12.21 -8.13
C ASN A 84 0.74 13.03 -6.84
N LEU A 85 0.87 14.36 -6.95
CA LEU A 85 0.59 15.30 -5.87
C LEU A 85 -0.82 15.08 -5.27
N GLY A 86 -1.81 14.77 -6.10
CA GLY A 86 -3.17 14.46 -5.66
C GLY A 86 -3.24 13.31 -4.66
N LEU A 87 -2.50 12.23 -4.91
CA LEU A 87 -2.42 11.08 -4.01
C LEU A 87 -1.81 11.48 -2.66
N MET A 88 -0.68 12.18 -2.69
CA MET A 88 -0.02 12.63 -1.47
C MET A 88 -0.90 13.58 -0.65
N LYS A 89 -1.58 14.53 -1.30
CA LYS A 89 -2.55 15.42 -0.63
C LYS A 89 -3.71 14.65 -0.01
N ASN A 90 -4.21 13.62 -0.69
CA ASN A 90 -5.26 12.76 -0.16
C ASN A 90 -4.79 12.00 1.09
N CYS A 91 -3.59 11.43 1.08
CA CYS A 91 -3.01 10.75 2.25
C CYS A 91 -2.74 11.72 3.41
N LEU A 92 -2.24 12.93 3.13
CA LEU A 92 -2.04 13.97 4.14
C LEU A 92 -3.36 14.35 4.82
N SER A 93 -4.40 14.60 4.03
CA SER A 93 -5.72 15.02 4.54
C SER A 93 -6.41 13.92 5.34
N ASN A 94 -6.40 12.67 4.86
CA ASN A 94 -7.09 11.56 5.51
C ASN A 94 -6.37 11.06 6.76
N TYR A 95 -5.04 11.22 6.83
CA TYR A 95 -4.21 10.66 7.88
C TYR A 95 -3.41 11.73 8.61
N SER A 96 -2.26 12.18 8.10
CA SER A 96 -1.32 13.00 8.89
C SER A 96 -1.97 14.25 9.50
N GLN A 97 -2.88 14.91 8.78
CA GLN A 97 -3.59 16.13 9.21
C GLN A 97 -4.95 15.84 9.88
N ASN A 98 -5.37 14.58 9.95
CA ASN A 98 -6.64 14.15 10.55
C ASN A 98 -6.55 14.09 12.08
N LYS A 99 -6.78 15.24 12.72
CA LYS A 99 -6.80 15.36 14.18
C LYS A 99 -7.86 14.47 14.83
N LYS A 100 -9.03 14.33 14.19
CA LYS A 100 -10.11 13.51 14.73
C LYS A 100 -9.72 12.05 14.85
N LEU A 101 -8.95 11.52 13.89
CA LEU A 101 -8.43 10.16 13.96
C LEU A 101 -7.53 9.97 15.20
N ASN A 102 -6.61 10.91 15.45
CA ASN A 102 -5.77 10.85 16.65
C ASN A 102 -6.59 10.91 17.93
N GLU A 103 -7.50 11.89 18.06
CA GLU A 103 -8.34 12.05 19.25
C GLU A 103 -9.20 10.81 19.51
N PHE A 104 -9.79 10.23 18.45
CA PHE A 104 -10.60 9.02 18.58
C PHE A 104 -9.78 7.82 19.05
N VAL A 105 -8.62 7.58 18.42
CA VAL A 105 -7.75 6.47 18.78
C VAL A 105 -7.15 6.65 20.18
N GLU A 106 -6.74 7.86 20.55
CA GLU A 106 -6.19 8.17 21.87
C GLU A 106 -7.22 7.92 22.99
N ASN A 107 -8.47 8.33 22.77
CA ASN A 107 -9.55 8.08 23.72
C ASN A 107 -9.85 6.58 23.89
N LYS A 108 -9.78 5.80 22.80
CA LYS A 108 -10.14 4.38 22.80
C LYS A 108 -8.99 3.46 23.21
N PHE A 109 -7.75 3.82 22.91
CA PHE A 109 -6.54 3.03 23.17
C PHE A 109 -5.44 3.86 23.85
N PRO A 110 -5.71 4.50 24.99
CA PRO A 110 -4.77 5.43 25.62
C PRO A 110 -3.45 4.75 26.02
N ASP A 111 -3.50 3.50 26.45
CA ASP A 111 -2.31 2.73 26.85
C ASP A 111 -1.37 2.44 25.67
N LEU A 112 -1.94 2.22 24.47
CA LEU A 112 -1.16 2.00 23.26
C LEU A 112 -0.52 3.31 22.81
N ILE A 113 -1.32 4.39 22.71
CA ILE A 113 -0.84 5.68 22.20
C ILE A 113 0.30 6.26 23.03
N LYS A 114 0.28 6.10 24.36
CA LYS A 114 1.37 6.53 25.26
C LYS A 114 2.72 5.87 24.96
N LYS A 115 2.72 4.70 24.30
CA LYS A 115 3.95 3.97 23.97
C LYS A 115 4.50 4.33 22.60
N LEU A 116 3.70 4.93 21.72
CA LEU A 116 4.12 5.26 20.35
C LEU A 116 5.04 6.48 20.33
N ASP A 117 6.05 6.43 19.48
CA ASP A 117 6.97 7.55 19.25
C ASP A 117 6.41 8.59 18.27
N ASN A 118 5.33 8.25 17.56
CA ASN A 118 4.66 9.10 16.58
C ASN A 118 3.13 9.06 16.78
N PRO A 119 2.43 10.15 16.41
CA PRO A 119 0.97 10.13 16.36
C PRO A 119 0.46 9.03 15.43
N MET A 120 -0.62 8.35 15.82
CA MET A 120 -1.21 7.28 15.02
C MET A 120 -1.56 7.73 13.59
N SER A 121 -2.02 8.97 13.44
CA SER A 121 -2.36 9.53 12.14
C SER A 121 -1.13 9.72 11.21
N TYR A 122 0.06 9.93 11.78
CA TYR A 122 1.30 9.98 11.02
C TYR A 122 1.78 8.57 10.64
N LEU A 123 1.66 7.60 11.55
CA LEU A 123 1.93 6.19 11.23
C LEU A 123 1.01 5.67 10.12
N ALA A 124 -0.27 6.04 10.13
CA ALA A 124 -1.21 5.73 9.05
C ALA A 124 -0.82 6.38 7.72
N PHE A 125 -0.30 7.61 7.73
CA PHE A 125 0.24 8.27 6.54
C PHE A 125 1.45 7.51 5.98
N GLN A 126 2.41 7.13 6.83
CA GLN A 126 3.58 6.35 6.42
C GLN A 126 3.17 4.99 5.86
N LEU A 127 2.30 4.26 6.56
CA LEU A 127 1.79 2.96 6.14
C LEU A 127 1.19 3.01 4.73
N THR A 128 0.30 3.98 4.49
CA THR A 128 -0.46 4.06 3.23
C THR A 128 0.41 4.47 2.05
N THR A 129 1.32 5.42 2.24
CA THR A 129 2.27 5.85 1.19
C THR A 129 3.36 4.82 0.91
N GLN A 130 3.83 4.10 1.93
CA GLN A 130 4.76 2.98 1.74
C GLN A 130 4.06 1.80 1.05
N PHE A 131 2.78 1.56 1.34
CA PHE A 131 1.99 0.55 0.63
C PHE A 131 1.92 0.88 -0.86
N THR A 132 1.60 2.13 -1.22
CA THR A 132 1.65 2.59 -2.63
C THR A 132 3.00 2.27 -3.24
N TYR A 133 4.09 2.69 -2.59
CA TYR A 133 5.43 2.48 -3.12
C TYR A 133 5.73 1.00 -3.35
N TYR A 134 5.42 0.12 -2.39
CA TYR A 134 5.70 -1.30 -2.55
C TYR A 134 4.82 -1.97 -3.61
N HIS A 135 3.59 -1.51 -3.78
CA HIS A 135 2.73 -1.95 -4.87
C HIS A 135 3.37 -1.57 -6.23
N GLU A 136 3.78 -0.32 -6.39
CA GLU A 136 4.46 0.15 -7.61
C GLU A 136 5.83 -0.51 -7.84
N LEU A 137 6.58 -0.78 -6.78
CA LEU A 137 7.82 -1.53 -6.85
C LEU A 137 7.59 -2.96 -7.35
N ALA A 138 6.51 -3.61 -6.92
CA ALA A 138 6.14 -4.94 -7.38
C ALA A 138 5.88 -4.98 -8.88
N HIS A 139 5.25 -3.94 -9.44
CA HIS A 139 5.10 -3.80 -10.89
C HIS A 139 6.46 -3.71 -11.62
N LEU A 140 7.44 -2.98 -11.07
CA LEU A 140 8.79 -2.98 -11.66
C LEU A 140 9.40 -4.39 -11.70
N PHE A 141 9.22 -5.19 -10.65
CA PHE A 141 9.67 -6.58 -10.66
C PHE A 141 8.95 -7.41 -11.73
N GLN A 142 7.62 -7.30 -11.79
CA GLN A 142 6.80 -8.02 -12.76
C GLN A 142 7.23 -7.71 -14.21
N PHE A 143 7.64 -6.48 -14.50
CA PHE A 143 8.07 -6.05 -15.84
C PHE A 143 9.53 -6.36 -16.16
N CYS A 144 10.33 -6.91 -15.25
CA CYS A 144 11.74 -7.25 -15.51
C CYS A 144 11.94 -8.12 -16.76
N LYS A 145 10.96 -8.98 -17.09
CA LYS A 145 10.97 -9.84 -18.28
C LYS A 145 10.51 -9.14 -19.57
N LYS A 146 9.71 -8.08 -19.48
CA LYS A 146 9.15 -7.35 -20.61
C LYS A 146 9.62 -5.89 -20.59
N LYS A 147 10.70 -5.62 -21.34
CA LYS A 147 11.26 -4.25 -21.54
C LYS A 147 10.59 -3.47 -22.67
N ASN A 148 9.35 -3.80 -23.01
CA ASN A 148 8.55 -2.95 -23.91
C ASN A 148 7.99 -1.78 -23.09
N GLU A 149 7.62 -0.67 -23.73
CA GLU A 149 6.94 0.43 -23.03
C GLU A 149 5.63 -0.08 -22.42
N ILE A 150 5.60 -0.21 -21.10
CA ILE A 150 4.48 -0.73 -20.32
C ILE A 150 4.34 0.16 -19.09
N GLU A 151 3.13 0.62 -18.81
CA GLU A 151 2.77 1.35 -17.61
C GLU A 151 1.49 0.73 -17.02
N LEU A 152 1.43 0.55 -15.70
CA LEU A 152 0.20 0.27 -14.94
C LEU A 152 -0.05 1.40 -13.93
N GLN A 153 -1.29 1.60 -13.52
CA GLN A 153 -1.72 2.71 -12.67
C GLN A 153 -2.76 2.25 -11.65
N GLU A 154 -2.72 2.80 -10.44
CA GLU A 154 -3.63 2.42 -9.34
C GLU A 154 -5.11 2.75 -9.61
N ARG A 155 -5.38 3.83 -10.35
CA ARG A 155 -6.75 4.28 -10.63
C ARG A 155 -7.34 3.56 -11.84
N LYS A 156 -8.61 3.15 -11.69
CA LYS A 156 -9.44 2.57 -12.75
C LYS A 156 -9.39 3.39 -14.06
N THR A 157 -9.19 2.69 -15.18
CA THR A 157 -9.55 3.14 -16.54
C THR A 157 -10.84 2.45 -17.01
N ASP A 158 -11.58 3.02 -17.96
CA ASP A 158 -12.76 2.37 -18.59
C ASP A 158 -12.39 1.20 -19.53
N ASP A 159 -11.20 0.62 -19.34
CA ASP A 159 -10.74 -0.54 -20.08
C ASP A 159 -11.53 -1.80 -19.71
N LYS A 160 -11.63 -2.71 -20.67
CA LYS A 160 -12.28 -4.01 -20.50
C LYS A 160 -11.48 -4.91 -19.55
N TYR A 161 -12.19 -5.85 -18.94
CA TYR A 161 -11.60 -6.89 -18.09
C TYR A 161 -10.46 -7.64 -18.77
N ASP A 162 -9.39 -7.80 -18.01
CA ASP A 162 -8.18 -8.52 -18.38
C ASP A 162 -7.67 -9.29 -17.15
N LEU A 163 -7.76 -10.61 -17.22
CA LEU A 163 -7.34 -11.51 -16.14
C LEU A 163 -5.85 -11.36 -15.81
N VAL A 164 -5.00 -11.06 -16.80
CA VAL A 164 -3.57 -10.84 -16.57
C VAL A 164 -3.37 -9.59 -15.73
N LYS A 165 -4.02 -8.48 -16.06
CA LYS A 165 -3.94 -7.24 -15.28
C LYS A 165 -4.43 -7.49 -13.85
N HIS A 166 -5.57 -8.15 -13.67
CA HIS A 166 -6.08 -8.51 -12.36
C HIS A 166 -5.09 -9.35 -11.54
N LYS A 167 -4.43 -10.33 -12.17
CA LYS A 167 -3.39 -11.14 -11.52
C LYS A 167 -2.21 -10.29 -11.07
N LEU A 168 -1.74 -9.38 -11.93
CA LEU A 168 -0.61 -8.49 -11.62
C LEU A 168 -0.94 -7.55 -10.45
N GLU A 169 -2.13 -6.97 -10.43
CA GLU A 169 -2.64 -6.12 -9.33
C GLU A 169 -2.70 -6.88 -8.00
N ILE A 170 -3.32 -8.07 -7.97
CA ILE A 170 -3.40 -8.89 -6.76
C ILE A 170 -2.01 -9.34 -6.30
N ASN A 171 -1.11 -9.64 -7.22
CA ASN A 171 0.27 -10.00 -6.91
C ASN A 171 1.05 -8.81 -6.33
N ALA A 172 0.89 -7.61 -6.89
CA ALA A 172 1.48 -6.38 -6.39
C ALA A 172 0.96 -6.03 -4.98
N ASP A 173 -0.36 -6.14 -4.76
CA ASP A 173 -0.97 -5.99 -3.44
C ASP A 173 -0.43 -7.00 -2.43
N THR A 174 -0.20 -8.25 -2.85
CA THR A 174 0.36 -9.30 -1.98
C THR A 174 1.79 -8.95 -1.54
N TYR A 175 2.63 -8.53 -2.49
CA TYR A 175 3.99 -8.09 -2.20
C TYR A 175 4.00 -6.89 -1.25
N ALA A 176 3.19 -5.87 -1.54
CA ALA A 176 3.05 -4.68 -0.70
C ALA A 176 2.57 -5.02 0.71
N SER A 177 1.61 -5.92 0.82
CA SER A 177 1.05 -6.39 2.10
C SER A 177 2.11 -7.05 2.98
N ILE A 178 2.97 -7.87 2.39
CA ILE A 178 4.03 -8.58 3.14
C ILE A 178 5.15 -7.60 3.54
N ALA A 179 5.53 -6.69 2.65
CA ALA A 179 6.49 -5.63 2.97
C ALA A 179 5.98 -4.75 4.13
N ILE A 180 4.71 -4.34 4.08
CA ILE A 180 4.06 -3.57 5.14
C ILE A 180 3.96 -4.37 6.43
N ALA A 181 3.56 -5.65 6.39
CA ALA A 181 3.53 -6.50 7.57
C ALA A 181 4.90 -6.62 8.24
N THR A 182 5.98 -6.68 7.44
CA THR A 182 7.36 -6.67 7.93
C THR A 182 7.71 -5.34 8.61
N HIS A 183 7.32 -4.20 8.05
CA HIS A 183 7.52 -2.89 8.70
C HIS A 183 6.73 -2.75 10.00
N LEU A 184 5.47 -3.19 9.99
CA LEU A 184 4.64 -3.24 11.20
C LEU A 184 5.30 -4.08 12.28
N GLN A 185 5.82 -5.25 11.90
CA GLN A 185 6.58 -6.10 12.81
C GLN A 185 7.77 -5.38 13.41
N GLN A 186 8.64 -4.82 12.57
CA GLN A 186 9.87 -4.16 13.01
C GLN A 186 9.57 -2.95 13.89
N TYR A 187 8.53 -2.19 13.55
CA TYR A 187 8.09 -1.04 14.34
C TYR A 187 7.53 -1.46 15.70
N ILE A 188 6.62 -2.44 15.73
CA ILE A 188 6.06 -2.99 16.96
C ILE A 188 7.17 -3.54 17.86
N ASP A 189 8.12 -4.29 17.30
CA ASP A 189 9.24 -4.86 18.06
C ASP A 189 10.16 -3.78 18.62
N LYS A 190 10.45 -2.73 17.83
CA LYS A 190 11.26 -1.58 18.25
C LYS A 190 10.60 -0.78 19.38
N ILE A 191 9.30 -0.50 19.27
CA ILE A 191 8.60 0.42 20.17
C ILE A 191 8.06 -0.28 21.41
N LEU A 192 7.45 -1.45 21.24
CA LEU A 192 6.86 -2.19 22.35
C LEU A 192 7.84 -3.18 22.95
N GLY A 193 8.80 -3.70 22.18
CA GLY A 193 9.84 -4.60 22.68
C GLY A 193 9.25 -5.71 23.53
N ASN A 194 9.75 -5.85 24.76
CA ASN A 194 9.27 -6.86 25.71
C ASN A 194 7.91 -6.56 26.34
N GLU A 195 7.38 -5.35 26.18
CA GLU A 195 6.08 -4.92 26.73
C GLU A 195 4.91 -5.16 25.79
N ILE A 196 5.14 -5.76 24.63
CA ILE A 196 4.06 -6.15 23.73
C ILE A 196 3.20 -7.25 24.37
N ASP A 197 1.89 -7.09 24.25
CA ASP A 197 0.89 -8.07 24.65
C ASP A 197 -0.18 -8.26 23.56
N GLN A 198 -1.08 -9.22 23.77
CA GLN A 198 -2.17 -9.50 22.84
C GLN A 198 -3.01 -8.25 22.52
N LYS A 199 -3.28 -7.41 23.53
CA LYS A 199 -4.16 -6.24 23.41
C LYS A 199 -3.53 -5.17 22.52
N THR A 200 -2.25 -4.85 22.78
CA THR A 200 -1.49 -3.83 22.05
C THR A 200 -1.20 -4.27 20.62
N ALA A 201 -0.81 -5.53 20.40
CA ALA A 201 -0.63 -6.10 19.06
C ALA A 201 -1.92 -6.03 18.23
N THR A 202 -3.02 -6.58 18.77
CA THR A 202 -4.33 -6.60 18.08
C THR A 202 -4.83 -5.19 17.81
N ALA A 203 -4.71 -4.26 18.76
CA ALA A 203 -5.13 -2.87 18.57
C ALA A 203 -4.33 -2.18 17.46
N THR A 204 -3.02 -2.37 17.42
CA THR A 204 -2.14 -1.75 16.42
C THR A 204 -2.51 -2.19 15.01
N ILE A 205 -2.62 -3.52 14.80
CA ILE A 205 -2.99 -4.12 13.51
C ILE A 205 -4.37 -3.66 13.09
N LYS A 206 -5.32 -3.62 14.02
CA LYS A 206 -6.69 -3.20 13.77
C LYS A 206 -6.77 -1.75 13.29
N ILE A 207 -6.08 -0.83 13.97
CA ILE A 207 -6.11 0.61 13.64
C ILE A 207 -5.45 0.86 12.28
N LEU A 208 -4.26 0.28 12.07
CA LEU A 208 -3.49 0.48 10.84
C LEU A 208 -4.14 -0.25 9.65
N GLY A 209 -4.71 -1.44 9.88
CA GLY A 209 -5.52 -2.16 8.90
C GLY A 209 -6.76 -1.38 8.46
N ALA A 210 -7.46 -0.71 9.39
CA ALA A 210 -8.60 0.16 9.06
C ALA A 210 -8.17 1.42 8.28
N CYS A 211 -6.98 1.96 8.54
CA CYS A 211 -6.43 3.07 7.76
C CYS A 211 -6.06 2.64 6.33
N LEU A 212 -5.47 1.45 6.18
CA LEU A 212 -5.15 0.86 4.88
C LEU A 212 -6.41 0.53 4.09
N LEU A 213 -7.45 0.04 4.78
CA LEU A 213 -8.78 -0.13 4.22
C LEU A 213 -9.32 1.17 3.63
N ASN A 214 -9.34 2.25 4.43
CA ASN A 214 -9.75 3.57 3.94
C ASN A 214 -8.97 3.98 2.68
N TYR A 215 -7.65 3.70 2.67
CA TYR A 215 -6.78 4.08 1.57
C TYR A 215 -7.16 3.36 0.27
N VAL A 216 -7.29 2.03 0.31
CA VAL A 216 -7.61 1.21 -0.87
C VAL A 216 -8.99 1.55 -1.44
N ILE A 217 -9.97 1.85 -0.58
CA ILE A 217 -11.33 2.23 -1.03
C ILE A 217 -11.32 3.56 -1.80
N ASN A 218 -10.45 4.51 -1.44
CA ASN A 218 -10.38 5.81 -2.11
C ASN A 218 -9.90 5.75 -3.58
N PHE A 219 -9.49 4.57 -4.07
CA PHE A 219 -9.19 4.34 -5.49
C PHE A 219 -10.40 3.90 -6.32
N SER A 220 -11.56 3.62 -5.69
CA SER A 220 -12.80 3.32 -6.41
C SER A 220 -13.81 4.46 -6.29
N ASP A 221 -14.31 4.86 -7.46
CA ASP A 221 -15.46 5.75 -7.60
C ASP A 221 -16.81 4.99 -7.58
N LYS A 222 -16.79 3.66 -7.39
CA LYS A 222 -17.97 2.79 -7.48
C LYS A 222 -18.43 2.28 -6.12
N ALA A 223 -19.72 2.44 -5.87
CA ALA A 223 -20.41 1.95 -4.67
C ALA A 223 -20.87 0.49 -4.78
N GLU A 224 -20.73 -0.17 -5.94
CA GLU A 224 -21.17 -1.55 -6.16
C GLU A 224 -19.97 -2.47 -6.42
N ILE A 225 -19.98 -3.64 -5.78
CA ILE A 225 -18.97 -4.68 -5.98
C ILE A 225 -19.08 -5.20 -7.41
N TYR A 226 -17.94 -5.28 -8.09
CA TYR A 226 -17.79 -5.93 -9.39
C TYR A 226 -16.66 -6.97 -9.31
N ILE A 227 -16.68 -7.96 -10.20
CA ILE A 227 -15.69 -9.04 -10.18
C ILE A 227 -14.82 -8.97 -11.45
N ASP A 228 -15.44 -8.99 -12.62
CA ASP A 228 -14.78 -9.15 -13.93
C ASP A 228 -15.24 -8.10 -14.96
N ASN A 229 -15.60 -6.91 -14.48
CA ASN A 229 -16.20 -5.86 -15.32
C ASN A 229 -15.19 -4.83 -15.85
N TYR A 230 -14.01 -4.70 -15.22
CA TYR A 230 -13.05 -3.62 -15.47
C TYR A 230 -11.62 -4.15 -15.49
N SER A 231 -10.65 -3.29 -15.83
CA SER A 231 -9.23 -3.63 -15.93
C SER A 231 -8.51 -3.87 -14.60
N HIS A 232 -9.10 -3.44 -13.48
CA HIS A 232 -8.53 -3.56 -12.14
C HIS A 232 -9.52 -4.29 -11.22
N PRO A 233 -9.06 -5.17 -10.32
CA PRO A 233 -9.92 -5.81 -9.33
C PRO A 233 -10.67 -4.78 -8.49
N HIS A 234 -11.91 -5.08 -8.11
CA HIS A 234 -12.66 -4.20 -7.21
C HIS A 234 -11.91 -4.04 -5.87
N PRO A 235 -11.84 -2.84 -5.27
CA PRO A 235 -11.06 -2.63 -4.04
C PRO A 235 -11.42 -3.53 -2.87
N PHE A 236 -12.66 -4.00 -2.77
CA PHE A 236 -13.04 -5.02 -1.78
C PHE A 236 -12.23 -6.32 -1.94
N LEU A 237 -11.99 -6.78 -3.17
CA LEU A 237 -11.21 -7.99 -3.45
C LEU A 237 -9.73 -7.76 -3.11
N ARG A 238 -9.19 -6.62 -3.54
CA ARG A 238 -7.83 -6.16 -3.20
C ARG A 238 -7.64 -6.13 -1.69
N LEU A 239 -8.57 -5.51 -0.98
CA LEU A 239 -8.59 -5.45 0.48
C LEU A 239 -8.57 -6.83 1.13
N LEU A 240 -9.46 -7.73 0.71
CA LEU A 240 -9.53 -9.08 1.30
C LEU A 240 -8.18 -9.76 1.17
N ASN A 241 -7.55 -9.66 -0.01
CA ASN A 241 -6.20 -10.17 -0.22
C ASN A 241 -5.17 -9.48 0.70
N ILE A 242 -5.20 -8.16 0.81
CA ILE A 242 -4.26 -7.38 1.62
C ILE A 242 -4.32 -7.75 3.10
N ILE A 243 -5.51 -7.72 3.69
CA ILE A 243 -5.68 -7.97 5.13
C ILE A 243 -5.37 -9.44 5.48
N LEU A 244 -5.74 -10.39 4.61
CA LEU A 244 -5.39 -11.80 4.84
C LEU A 244 -3.88 -12.01 4.82
N ASN A 245 -3.16 -11.41 3.86
CA ASN A 245 -1.71 -11.51 3.79
C ASN A 245 -1.02 -10.84 4.97
N ILE A 246 -1.46 -9.63 5.37
CA ILE A 246 -0.94 -8.96 6.57
C ILE A 246 -1.18 -9.83 7.80
N SER A 247 -2.41 -10.29 8.01
CA SER A 247 -2.76 -11.06 9.20
C SER A 247 -2.00 -12.39 9.27
N ASN A 248 -1.92 -13.12 8.15
CA ASN A 248 -1.16 -14.36 8.07
C ASN A 248 0.34 -14.13 8.30
N HIS A 249 0.92 -13.08 7.74
CA HIS A 249 2.33 -12.76 7.97
C HIS A 249 2.60 -12.47 9.45
N ILE A 250 1.73 -11.66 10.08
CA ILE A 250 1.88 -11.28 11.48
C ILE A 250 1.63 -12.48 12.42
N GLU A 251 0.66 -13.36 12.14
CA GLU A 251 0.41 -14.60 12.90
C GLU A 251 1.64 -15.53 12.92
N ASN A 252 2.47 -15.47 11.88
CA ASN A 252 3.69 -16.27 11.75
C ASN A 252 4.95 -15.58 12.32
N MET A 253 4.82 -14.42 12.97
CA MET A 253 5.94 -13.69 13.56
C MET A 253 6.57 -14.47 14.74
N PRO A 254 7.87 -14.80 14.68
CA PRO A 254 8.55 -15.56 15.75
C PRO A 254 8.48 -14.85 17.12
N ASN A 255 8.71 -13.54 17.14
CA ASN A 255 8.71 -12.71 18.34
C ASN A 255 7.33 -12.58 19.01
N LEU A 256 6.23 -12.75 18.28
CA LEU A 256 4.88 -12.82 18.88
C LEU A 256 4.61 -14.21 19.46
N ARG A 257 5.01 -15.26 18.72
CA ARG A 257 4.86 -16.65 19.15
C ARG A 257 5.65 -16.93 20.43
N GLU A 258 6.87 -16.42 20.53
CA GLU A 258 7.69 -16.50 21.74
C GLU A 258 7.04 -15.85 22.97
N LYS A 259 6.16 -14.86 22.74
CA LYS A 259 5.42 -14.13 23.78
C LYS A 259 4.00 -14.67 23.99
N ASN A 260 3.65 -15.81 23.40
CA ASN A 260 2.32 -16.42 23.43
C ASN A 260 1.19 -15.50 22.91
N ILE A 261 1.52 -14.55 22.02
CA ILE A 261 0.54 -13.71 21.33
C ILE A 261 0.02 -14.51 20.13
N THR A 262 -1.29 -14.73 20.09
CA THR A 262 -1.95 -15.49 19.02
C THR A 262 -2.85 -14.56 18.23
N LEU A 263 -2.62 -14.46 16.93
CA LEU A 263 -3.33 -13.55 16.05
C LEU A 263 -4.10 -14.40 15.03
N ASN A 264 -5.40 -14.56 15.24
CA ASN A 264 -6.23 -15.28 14.29
C ASN A 264 -6.62 -14.35 13.13
N GLY A 265 -6.24 -14.69 11.91
CA GLY A 265 -6.48 -13.82 10.75
C GLY A 265 -7.96 -13.49 10.49
N SER A 266 -8.88 -14.43 10.71
CA SER A 266 -10.32 -14.21 10.55
C SER A 266 -10.88 -13.25 11.61
N GLU A 267 -10.43 -13.39 12.87
CA GLU A 267 -10.82 -12.48 13.94
C GLU A 267 -10.26 -11.07 13.73
N ILE A 268 -9.01 -10.97 13.25
CA ILE A 268 -8.38 -9.68 12.92
C ILE A 268 -9.13 -9.00 11.79
N PHE A 269 -9.41 -9.71 10.69
CA PHE A 269 -10.17 -9.20 9.57
C PHE A 269 -11.52 -8.63 10.02
N LYS A 270 -12.27 -9.40 10.81
CA LYS A 270 -13.54 -8.94 11.39
C LYS A 270 -13.34 -7.70 12.25
N SER A 271 -12.33 -7.69 13.12
CA SER A 271 -12.05 -6.55 14.00
C SER A 271 -11.69 -5.28 13.25
N ILE A 272 -11.00 -5.39 12.10
CA ILE A 272 -10.67 -4.27 11.22
C ILE A 272 -11.94 -3.68 10.62
N LEU A 273 -12.82 -4.53 10.10
CA LEU A 273 -14.10 -4.09 9.52
C LEU A 273 -15.00 -3.41 10.57
N GLU A 274 -15.13 -4.01 11.75
CA GLU A 274 -15.90 -3.43 12.85
C GLU A 274 -15.32 -2.08 13.30
N PHE A 275 -14.00 -1.99 13.46
CA PHE A 275 -13.35 -0.73 13.84
C PHE A 275 -13.47 0.33 12.75
N TYR A 276 -13.41 -0.08 11.48
CA TYR A 276 -13.62 0.83 10.37
C TYR A 276 -15.04 1.39 10.34
N GLN A 277 -16.05 0.56 10.57
CA GLN A 277 -17.43 1.00 10.73
C GLN A 277 -17.57 2.03 11.85
N GLU A 278 -16.93 1.78 13.01
CA GLU A 278 -16.91 2.78 14.10
C GLU A 278 -16.27 4.11 13.67
N LEU A 279 -15.20 4.08 12.86
CA LEU A 279 -14.57 5.30 12.35
C LEU A 279 -15.52 6.07 11.41
N GLU A 280 -16.31 5.38 10.60
CA GLU A 280 -17.33 6.01 9.74
C GLU A 280 -18.48 6.60 10.57
N ASP A 281 -19.00 5.86 11.55
CA ASP A 281 -20.08 6.29 12.43
C ASP A 281 -19.72 7.55 13.23
N ASN A 282 -18.43 7.70 13.56
CA ASN A 282 -17.91 8.88 14.26
C ASN A 282 -17.45 10.01 13.31
N GLY A 283 -17.70 9.88 12.01
CA GLY A 283 -17.36 10.88 11.00
C GLY A 283 -15.86 11.13 10.87
N ILE A 284 -15.04 10.10 11.15
CA ILE A 284 -13.59 10.12 10.94
C ILE A 284 -13.26 9.87 9.47
N PHE A 285 -13.94 8.89 8.86
CA PHE A 285 -13.83 8.57 7.44
C PHE A 285 -15.17 8.78 6.70
N PRO A 286 -15.19 9.41 5.52
CA PRO A 286 -16.43 9.77 4.81
C PRO A 286 -16.90 8.73 3.77
N THR A 287 -16.24 7.58 3.69
CA THR A 287 -16.29 6.58 2.60
C THR A 287 -17.60 5.79 2.49
N LYS A 288 -18.37 5.64 3.58
CA LYS A 288 -19.60 4.83 3.68
C LYS A 288 -19.45 3.39 3.18
N PHE A 289 -18.28 2.80 3.35
CA PHE A 289 -17.97 1.47 2.87
C PHE A 289 -18.52 0.37 3.78
N SER A 290 -18.81 0.64 5.06
CA SER A 290 -19.47 -0.32 5.95
C SER A 290 -20.78 -0.87 5.35
N ASP A 291 -21.56 -0.03 4.64
CA ASP A 291 -22.76 -0.45 3.91
C ASP A 291 -22.49 -1.48 2.79
N LEU A 292 -21.29 -1.46 2.22
CA LEU A 292 -20.87 -2.39 1.15
C LEU A 292 -20.52 -3.75 1.74
N VAL A 293 -19.90 -3.80 2.91
CA VAL A 293 -19.50 -5.03 3.61
C VAL A 293 -20.71 -5.92 3.87
N TYR A 294 -21.85 -5.37 4.31
CA TYR A 294 -23.08 -6.14 4.53
C TYR A 294 -23.66 -6.76 3.25
N LYS A 295 -23.30 -6.24 2.07
CA LYS A 295 -23.76 -6.79 0.77
C LYS A 295 -22.86 -7.91 0.27
N THR A 296 -21.70 -8.14 0.88
CA THR A 296 -20.69 -9.10 0.41
C THR A 296 -21.10 -10.56 0.56
N GLU A 297 -21.99 -10.89 1.50
CA GLU A 297 -22.55 -12.25 1.64
C GLU A 297 -23.20 -12.72 0.33
N ALA A 298 -23.82 -11.82 -0.42
CA ALA A 298 -24.45 -12.13 -1.70
C ALA A 298 -23.43 -12.52 -2.80
N PHE A 299 -22.18 -12.08 -2.67
CA PHE A 299 -21.12 -12.29 -3.68
C PHE A 299 -20.08 -13.34 -3.26
N TYR A 300 -20.24 -14.00 -2.11
CA TYR A 300 -19.23 -14.90 -1.54
C TYR A 300 -18.73 -15.97 -2.52
N ASN A 301 -19.65 -16.68 -3.19
CA ASN A 301 -19.28 -17.73 -4.14
C ASN A 301 -18.55 -17.18 -5.38
N GLU A 302 -18.92 -15.99 -5.84
CA GLU A 302 -18.28 -15.33 -6.98
C GLU A 302 -16.88 -14.86 -6.62
N ILE A 303 -16.70 -14.31 -5.41
CA ILE A 303 -15.40 -13.92 -4.86
C ILE A 303 -14.48 -15.14 -4.77
N LEU A 304 -14.96 -16.27 -4.22
CA LEU A 304 -14.15 -17.49 -4.13
C LEU A 304 -13.75 -18.02 -5.50
N LYS A 305 -14.69 -18.03 -6.46
CA LYS A 305 -14.42 -18.46 -7.82
C LYS A 305 -13.34 -17.58 -8.46
N TYR A 306 -13.49 -16.26 -8.37
CA TYR A 306 -12.53 -15.29 -8.88
C TYR A 306 -11.14 -15.46 -8.25
N MET A 307 -11.06 -15.57 -6.92
CA MET A 307 -9.77 -15.77 -6.23
C MET A 307 -9.11 -17.07 -6.66
N ASN A 308 -9.88 -18.14 -6.85
CA ASN A 308 -9.37 -19.41 -7.35
C ASN A 308 -8.89 -19.31 -8.81
N GLU A 309 -9.58 -18.55 -9.66
CA GLU A 309 -9.14 -18.28 -11.03
C GLU A 309 -7.81 -17.50 -11.04
N ILE A 310 -7.69 -16.44 -10.22
CA ILE A 310 -6.45 -15.67 -10.08
C ILE A 310 -5.30 -16.53 -9.53
N LEU A 311 -5.55 -17.36 -8.53
CA LEU A 311 -4.50 -18.19 -7.93
C LEU A 311 -3.96 -19.24 -8.90
N ASN A 312 -4.83 -19.87 -9.70
CA ASN A 312 -4.44 -20.92 -10.64
C ASN A 312 -4.00 -20.39 -12.01
N PHE A 313 -4.16 -19.09 -12.27
CA PHE A 313 -3.71 -18.49 -13.50
C PHE A 313 -2.18 -18.29 -13.48
N ASP A 314 -1.50 -19.00 -14.36
CA ASP A 314 -0.08 -18.87 -14.61
C ASP A 314 0.15 -18.03 -15.87
N SER A 315 1.07 -17.08 -15.78
CA SER A 315 1.47 -16.22 -16.88
C SER A 315 2.99 -16.16 -16.94
N THR A 316 3.56 -16.90 -17.89
CA THR A 316 5.01 -16.96 -18.14
C THR A 316 5.62 -15.63 -18.58
N ASP A 317 4.76 -14.69 -18.99
CA ASP A 317 5.10 -13.40 -19.57
C ASP A 317 5.61 -12.35 -18.57
N TYR A 318 5.34 -12.56 -17.27
CA TYR A 318 5.70 -11.64 -16.20
C TYR A 318 6.46 -12.39 -15.09
N GLU A 319 7.24 -11.67 -14.29
CA GLU A 319 7.80 -12.24 -13.06
C GLU A 319 6.75 -12.16 -11.94
N ASP A 320 6.68 -13.17 -11.08
CA ASP A 320 5.89 -13.07 -9.86
C ASP A 320 6.68 -12.27 -8.81
N ALA A 321 6.13 -11.15 -8.33
CA ALA A 321 6.80 -10.32 -7.33
C ALA A 321 7.06 -11.07 -6.01
N MET A 322 6.24 -12.09 -5.69
CA MET A 322 6.45 -12.95 -4.54
C MET A 322 7.61 -13.92 -4.72
N GLU A 323 7.92 -14.34 -5.94
CA GLU A 323 9.16 -15.09 -6.21
C GLU A 323 10.39 -14.22 -5.93
N VAL A 324 10.34 -12.92 -6.30
CA VAL A 324 11.39 -11.96 -5.95
C VAL A 324 11.54 -11.83 -4.44
N TRP A 325 10.44 -11.66 -3.70
CA TRP A 325 10.48 -11.62 -2.24
C TRP A 325 11.14 -12.88 -1.64
N ASN A 326 10.71 -14.07 -2.08
CA ASN A 326 11.17 -15.35 -1.56
C ASN A 326 12.66 -15.63 -1.84
N LYS A 327 13.24 -15.09 -2.92
CA LYS A 327 14.68 -15.21 -3.21
C LYS A 327 15.57 -14.62 -2.10
N HIS A 328 15.05 -13.65 -1.34
CA HIS A 328 15.83 -12.90 -0.34
C HIS A 328 15.58 -13.33 1.11
N ILE A 329 14.73 -14.34 1.34
CA ILE A 329 14.46 -14.91 2.68
C ILE A 329 15.43 -16.06 3.04
N ILE A 330 16.20 -16.57 2.07
CA ILE A 330 17.09 -17.75 2.25
C ILE A 330 18.42 -17.38 2.91
#